data_AF-A0A2U1CX78-F1
#
_entry.id   AF-A0A2U1CX78-F1
#
_cell.length_a   1.000
_cell.length_b   1.000
_cell.length_c   1.000
_cell.angle_alpha   90.00
_cell.angle_beta   90.00
_cell.angle_gamma   90.00
#
_symmetry.space_group_name_H-M   'P 1'
#
loop_
_entity.id
_entity.type
_entity.pdbx_description
1 polymer ?
#
loop_
_entity_poly.entity_id
_entity_poly.type
_entity_poly.pdbx_seq_one_letter_code
_entity_poly.pdbx_strand_id
1 'polypeptide(L)'
;MERYFGRSNLASILTALASITLSACGGDDSGDGSSNSIGGESNHTVQTLVPMQLDETASASYSLNRMKASGQAADVAASGNNLDASLADSTVNLRARAVDRPSSATVTIHNSQGQALARFEVAINNTSAQAMITEAETFTNKRDRLLTLAEGKAYYDFTTAKAYMDATITASEYQQLRDSWDISQQPSYSTLDSALTTLANTLADYQNAGVPDSNVEHALETARTALANHDRYADTEFQAANSVIGQTPQQSMGDVSYHEPSESLSRFVGNPSLGKQTNNGWVFDQGQEQFEMLAGMRSEAQCYVGEAK
;
A
#
# COMPACT_ATOMS: atom_id res chain seq x y z
N MET A 1 6.14 0.54 -37.53
CA MET A 1 5.05 -0.37 -37.13
C MET A 1 4.54 0.16 -35.79
N GLU A 2 3.60 1.10 -35.86
CA GLU A 2 3.06 1.83 -34.71
C GLU A 2 2.27 0.88 -33.81
N ARG A 3 2.68 0.75 -32.55
CA ARG A 3 1.87 0.10 -31.53
C ARG A 3 1.38 1.15 -30.54
N TYR A 4 0.08 1.41 -30.63
CA TYR A 4 -0.74 2.07 -29.64
C TYR A 4 -0.55 1.40 -28.27
N PHE A 5 0.01 2.12 -27.30
CA PHE A 5 -0.23 1.81 -25.88
C PHE A 5 -1.44 2.62 -25.42
N GLY A 6 -2.56 1.91 -25.29
CA GLY A 6 -3.78 2.44 -24.72
C GLY A 6 -3.56 2.88 -23.29
N ARG A 7 -3.93 4.12 -23.00
CA ARG A 7 -4.13 4.62 -21.64
C ARG A 7 -5.29 3.86 -21.03
N SER A 8 -4.99 2.86 -20.21
CA SER A 8 -5.96 2.28 -19.31
C SER A 8 -6.11 3.19 -18.09
N ASN A 9 -7.15 4.02 -18.13
CA ASN A 9 -7.73 4.61 -16.93
C ASN A 9 -8.14 3.47 -15.98
N LEU A 10 -7.41 3.28 -14.89
CA LEU A 10 -7.92 2.55 -13.74
C LEU A 10 -7.66 3.39 -12.49
N ALA A 11 -8.62 4.27 -12.24
CA ALA A 11 -8.90 4.74 -10.89
C ALA A 11 -9.31 3.51 -10.07
N SER A 12 -8.35 2.90 -9.38
CA SER A 12 -8.63 1.89 -8.38
C SER A 12 -9.10 2.60 -7.12
N ILE A 13 -10.42 2.81 -7.05
CA ILE A 13 -11.12 3.15 -5.82
C ILE A 13 -10.94 1.96 -4.88
N LEU A 14 -10.02 2.07 -3.92
CA LEU A 14 -9.90 1.11 -2.82
C LEU A 14 -11.14 1.28 -1.93
N THR A 15 -12.17 0.51 -2.23
CA THR A 15 -13.37 0.41 -1.39
C THR A 15 -13.04 -0.56 -0.26
N ALA A 16 -12.49 -0.05 0.85
CA ALA A 16 -12.37 -0.83 2.07
C ALA A 16 -13.76 -0.94 2.73
N LEU A 17 -14.56 -1.89 2.26
CA LEU A 17 -15.81 -2.32 2.90
C LEU A 17 -15.47 -3.11 4.17
N ALA A 18 -15.31 -2.41 5.29
CA ALA A 18 -15.28 -3.02 6.61
C ALA A 18 -16.64 -3.69 6.90
N SER A 19 -16.69 -4.99 6.62
CA SER A 19 -17.85 -5.84 6.91
C SER A 19 -17.85 -6.17 8.40
N ILE A 20 -18.48 -5.31 9.22
CA ILE A 20 -18.72 -5.63 10.62
C ILE A 20 -19.82 -6.70 10.69
N THR A 21 -19.41 -7.95 10.89
CA THR A 21 -20.31 -9.06 11.18
C THR A 21 -20.98 -8.83 12.53
N LEU A 22 -22.26 -8.49 12.51
CA LEU A 22 -23.16 -8.58 13.66
C LEU A 22 -23.35 -10.05 14.03
N SER A 23 -22.61 -10.53 15.03
CA SER A 23 -22.93 -11.77 15.73
C SER A 23 -24.11 -11.53 16.68
N ALA A 24 -25.31 -11.74 16.15
CA ALA A 24 -26.50 -12.02 16.93
C ALA A 24 -26.38 -13.45 17.50
N CYS A 25 -26.35 -13.57 18.83
CA CYS A 25 -26.69 -14.80 19.52
C CYS A 25 -27.72 -14.45 20.59
N GLY A 26 -28.99 -14.72 20.27
CA GLY A 26 -30.09 -14.71 21.21
C GLY A 26 -30.17 -16.02 21.98
N GLY A 27 -30.77 -15.96 23.16
CA GLY A 27 -31.18 -17.09 23.97
C GLY A 27 -32.12 -16.62 25.07
N ASP A 28 -33.41 -16.95 24.88
CA ASP A 28 -34.59 -16.59 25.67
C ASP A 28 -34.81 -17.47 26.93
N ASP A 29 -35.87 -17.09 27.66
CA ASP A 29 -36.67 -17.79 28.70
C ASP A 29 -36.24 -17.67 30.18
N SER A 30 -37.13 -17.45 31.17
CA SER A 30 -38.59 -17.21 31.25
C SER A 30 -38.90 -16.83 32.72
N GLY A 31 -39.90 -15.98 33.01
CA GLY A 31 -40.26 -15.67 34.41
C GLY A 31 -41.43 -14.69 34.62
N ASP A 32 -42.54 -15.24 35.10
CA ASP A 32 -43.91 -14.74 35.28
C ASP A 32 -44.12 -13.58 36.29
N GLY A 33 -45.15 -12.76 36.02
CA GLY A 33 -46.09 -12.21 37.01
C GLY A 33 -45.74 -10.89 37.75
N SER A 34 -46.43 -9.80 37.38
CA SER A 34 -47.27 -9.00 38.30
C SER A 34 -47.59 -7.60 37.74
N SER A 35 -48.89 -7.29 37.72
CA SER A 35 -49.49 -6.04 37.28
C SER A 35 -49.08 -4.82 38.12
N ASN A 36 -48.57 -3.78 37.47
CA ASN A 36 -48.79 -2.40 37.90
C ASN A 36 -48.71 -1.45 36.71
N SER A 37 -49.75 -0.65 36.49
CA SER A 37 -49.77 0.40 35.48
C SER A 37 -48.79 1.51 35.87
N ILE A 38 -47.73 1.69 35.10
CA ILE A 38 -46.89 2.88 35.10
C ILE A 38 -46.62 3.22 33.62
N GLY A 39 -46.69 4.52 33.31
CA GLY A 39 -46.88 5.09 31.98
C GLY A 39 -45.98 4.53 30.87
N GLY A 40 -46.54 4.51 29.66
CA GLY A 40 -45.87 4.01 28.47
C GLY A 40 -44.50 4.66 28.27
N GLU A 41 -43.45 3.87 28.50
CA GLU A 41 -42.12 4.16 27.98
C GLU A 41 -42.25 4.20 26.46
N SER A 42 -42.16 5.42 25.91
CA SER A 42 -41.96 5.60 24.48
C SER A 42 -40.62 4.96 24.16
N ASN A 43 -40.64 3.80 23.50
CA ASN A 43 -39.46 3.06 23.07
C ASN A 43 -38.64 3.97 22.14
N HIS A 44 -37.69 4.72 22.69
CA HIS A 44 -36.90 5.70 21.96
C HIS A 44 -35.88 4.96 21.11
N THR A 45 -36.25 4.67 19.85
CA THR A 45 -35.35 3.98 18.94
C THR A 45 -34.39 4.98 18.31
N VAL A 46 -33.11 4.93 18.70
CA VAL A 46 -32.06 5.76 18.11
C VAL A 46 -31.91 5.40 16.63
N GLN A 47 -32.07 6.38 15.73
CA GLN A 47 -31.95 6.14 14.30
C GLN A 47 -30.47 6.02 13.89
N THR A 48 -30.07 4.91 13.26
CA THR A 48 -28.76 4.83 12.60
C THR A 48 -28.85 5.48 11.21
N LEU A 49 -27.99 6.46 10.95
CA LEU A 49 -27.88 7.16 9.67
C LEU A 49 -26.74 6.58 8.84
N VAL A 50 -26.70 6.95 7.55
CA VAL A 50 -25.68 6.47 6.61
C VAL A 50 -24.30 6.98 7.05
N PRO A 51 -23.28 6.11 7.11
CA PRO A 51 -21.91 6.52 7.39
C PRO A 51 -21.39 7.56 6.38
N MET A 52 -20.43 8.37 6.81
CA MET A 52 -19.75 9.36 5.99
C MET A 52 -18.25 9.08 5.96
N GLN A 53 -17.60 9.50 4.88
CA GLN A 53 -16.15 9.52 4.77
C GLN A 53 -15.69 10.97 4.55
N LEU A 54 -14.60 11.33 5.22
CA LEU A 54 -14.00 12.66 5.20
C LEU A 54 -12.49 12.52 5.06
N ASP A 55 -11.87 13.36 4.26
CA ASP A 55 -10.42 13.50 4.30
C ASP A 55 -10.02 14.32 5.54
N GLU A 56 -8.85 14.06 6.09
CA GLU A 56 -8.34 14.86 7.20
C GLU A 56 -8.32 16.35 6.85
N THR A 57 -8.51 17.20 7.86
CA THR A 57 -8.65 18.67 7.72
C THR A 57 -9.84 19.16 6.89
N ALA A 58 -10.56 18.27 6.20
CA ALA A 58 -11.73 18.62 5.41
C ALA A 58 -12.96 18.91 6.30
N SER A 59 -13.96 19.54 5.69
CA SER A 59 -15.24 19.82 6.34
C SER A 59 -16.41 19.33 5.49
N ALA A 60 -17.47 18.89 6.15
CA ALA A 60 -18.70 18.46 5.51
C ALA A 60 -19.92 18.90 6.33
N SER A 61 -21.08 18.91 5.69
CA SER A 61 -22.34 19.23 6.34
C SER A 61 -23.35 18.12 6.07
N TYR A 62 -24.08 17.72 7.12
CA TYR A 62 -25.13 16.72 7.06
C TYR A 62 -26.47 17.35 7.45
N SER A 63 -27.42 17.37 6.50
CA SER A 63 -28.75 17.93 6.75
C SER A 63 -29.64 16.94 7.49
N LEU A 64 -30.22 17.37 8.62
CA LEU A 64 -31.12 16.57 9.44
C LEU A 64 -32.56 16.53 8.89
N ASN A 65 -32.85 17.27 7.83
CA ASN A 65 -34.18 17.31 7.18
C ASN A 65 -34.64 15.93 6.67
N ARG A 66 -33.74 14.95 6.60
CA ARG A 66 -34.03 13.57 6.21
C ARG A 66 -34.24 12.62 7.39
N MET A 67 -34.11 13.09 8.63
CA MET A 67 -34.34 12.28 9.83
C MET A 67 -35.83 12.06 10.05
N LYS A 68 -36.21 10.81 10.36
CA LYS A 68 -37.57 10.44 10.76
C LYS A 68 -37.76 10.47 12.28
N ALA A 69 -36.70 10.77 13.03
CA ALA A 69 -36.72 10.76 14.49
C ALA A 69 -37.72 11.79 15.03
N SER A 70 -38.59 11.34 15.94
CA SER A 70 -39.54 12.19 16.65
C SER A 70 -38.81 13.04 17.69
N GLY A 71 -38.38 14.24 17.29
CA GLY A 71 -37.74 15.19 18.20
C GLY A 71 -36.95 16.25 17.43
N GLN A 72 -36.93 17.48 17.94
CA GLN A 72 -36.04 18.51 17.40
C GLN A 72 -34.62 18.28 17.91
N ALA A 73 -33.67 18.20 16.99
CA ALA A 73 -32.25 18.16 17.33
C ALA A 73 -31.85 19.48 18.02
N ALA A 74 -31.20 19.36 19.17
CA ALA A 74 -30.74 20.50 19.96
C ALA A 74 -29.23 20.52 20.13
N ASP A 75 -28.58 19.36 20.04
CA ASP A 75 -27.13 19.23 20.24
C ASP A 75 -26.54 18.09 19.40
N VAL A 76 -25.22 18.12 19.22
CA VAL A 76 -24.45 17.08 18.56
C VAL A 76 -23.14 16.84 19.30
N ALA A 77 -22.79 15.57 19.47
CA ALA A 77 -21.50 15.16 20.02
C ALA A 77 -20.77 14.25 19.02
N ALA A 78 -19.46 14.41 18.92
CA ALA A 78 -18.58 13.46 18.24
C ALA A 78 -17.78 12.67 19.28
N SER A 79 -17.57 11.38 19.03
CA SER A 79 -16.64 10.58 19.83
C SER A 79 -15.20 10.91 19.46
N GLY A 80 -14.31 11.02 20.44
CA GLY A 80 -12.89 11.24 20.20
C GLY A 80 -12.54 12.69 19.88
N ASN A 81 -11.27 12.91 19.52
CA ASN A 81 -10.69 14.24 19.32
C ASN A 81 -10.30 14.53 17.86
N ASN A 82 -10.55 13.59 16.95
CA ASN A 82 -10.23 13.64 15.52
C ASN A 82 -11.32 14.33 14.68
N LEU A 83 -12.50 14.59 15.26
CA LEU A 83 -13.64 15.18 14.58
C LEU A 83 -14.28 16.26 15.45
N ASP A 84 -14.39 17.48 14.90
CA ASP A 84 -15.22 18.52 15.48
C ASP A 84 -16.62 18.45 14.87
N ALA A 85 -17.66 18.45 15.71
CA ALA A 85 -19.06 18.47 15.28
C ALA A 85 -19.80 19.64 15.92
N SER A 86 -20.66 20.31 15.15
CA SER A 86 -21.52 21.39 15.62
C SER A 86 -22.87 21.36 14.91
N LEU A 87 -23.91 21.86 15.57
CA LEU A 87 -25.26 21.91 15.03
C LEU A 87 -25.66 23.37 14.77
N ALA A 88 -26.06 23.69 13.54
CA ALA A 88 -26.63 24.98 13.17
C ALA A 88 -27.77 24.78 12.17
N ASP A 89 -28.93 25.41 12.40
CA ASP A 89 -30.08 25.41 11.48
C ASP A 89 -30.44 24.02 10.92
N SER A 90 -30.58 23.03 11.82
CA SER A 90 -30.88 21.62 11.46
C SER A 90 -29.84 20.97 10.55
N THR A 91 -28.60 21.48 10.56
CA THR A 91 -27.46 20.95 9.83
C THR A 91 -26.32 20.65 10.79
N VAL A 92 -25.82 19.42 10.76
CA VAL A 92 -24.61 19.03 11.48
C VAL A 92 -23.42 19.38 10.62
N ASN A 93 -22.58 20.30 11.09
CA ASN A 93 -21.33 20.68 10.47
C ASN A 93 -20.19 19.88 11.12
N LEU A 94 -19.38 19.27 10.29
CA LEU A 94 -18.28 18.38 10.65
C LEU A 94 -16.99 18.97 10.12
N ARG A 95 -15.93 18.91 10.93
CA ARG A 95 -14.57 19.21 10.51
C ARG A 95 -13.63 18.12 11.01
N ALA A 96 -13.06 17.36 10.10
CA ALA A 96 -12.02 16.41 10.44
C ALA A 96 -10.75 17.18 10.84
N ARG A 97 -10.02 16.66 11.83
CA ARG A 97 -8.69 17.15 12.19
C ARG A 97 -7.63 16.41 11.40
N ALA A 98 -6.38 16.89 11.48
CA ALA A 98 -5.23 16.12 11.03
C ALA A 98 -5.12 14.84 11.89
N VAL A 99 -4.80 13.73 11.24
CA VAL A 99 -4.68 12.42 11.89
C VAL A 99 -3.40 11.74 11.42
N ASP A 100 -2.83 10.89 12.27
CA ASP A 100 -1.60 10.15 11.99
C ASP A 100 -1.87 8.69 11.58
N ARG A 101 -3.14 8.35 11.29
CA ARG A 101 -3.63 7.05 10.83
C ARG A 101 -5.10 7.16 10.41
N PRO A 102 -5.64 6.21 9.63
CA PRO A 102 -7.07 6.11 9.41
C PRO A 102 -7.78 6.03 10.76
N SER A 103 -8.86 6.79 10.92
CA SER A 103 -9.60 6.79 12.18
C SER A 103 -11.09 6.91 11.93
N SER A 104 -11.89 6.63 12.95
CA SER A 104 -13.33 6.83 12.90
C SER A 104 -13.82 7.62 14.11
N ALA A 105 -14.96 8.27 13.94
CA ALA A 105 -15.69 8.91 15.01
C ALA A 105 -17.20 8.70 14.82
N THR A 106 -17.89 8.33 15.89
CA THR A 106 -19.35 8.30 15.94
C THR A 106 -19.87 9.70 16.24
N VAL A 107 -20.75 10.20 15.39
CA VAL A 107 -21.51 11.42 15.63
C VAL A 107 -22.87 11.04 16.18
N THR A 108 -23.24 11.58 17.34
CA THR A 108 -24.54 11.36 17.99
C THR A 108 -25.29 12.67 18.09
N ILE A 109 -26.54 12.67 17.62
CA ILE A 109 -27.44 13.82 17.64
C ILE A 109 -28.41 13.67 18.79
N HIS A 110 -28.57 14.71 19.61
CA HIS A 110 -29.41 14.69 20.80
C HIS A 110 -30.57 15.67 20.70
N ASN A 111 -31.67 15.36 21.38
CA ASN A 111 -32.75 16.31 21.63
C ASN A 111 -32.42 17.26 22.79
N SER A 112 -33.29 18.23 23.06
CA SER A 112 -33.11 19.20 24.15
C SER A 112 -33.14 18.58 25.57
N GLN A 113 -33.52 17.31 25.69
CA GLN A 113 -33.51 16.54 26.93
C GLN A 113 -32.24 15.67 27.05
N GLY A 114 -31.31 15.76 26.09
CA GLY A 114 -30.07 14.97 26.05
C GLY A 114 -30.24 13.54 25.55
N GLN A 115 -31.42 13.16 25.05
CA GLN A 115 -31.66 11.81 24.51
C GLN A 115 -31.16 11.70 23.08
N ALA A 116 -30.48 10.59 22.76
CA ALA A 116 -29.92 10.35 21.44
C ALA A 116 -31.02 10.06 20.40
N LEU A 117 -31.20 10.96 19.44
CA LEU A 117 -32.15 10.83 18.34
C LEU A 117 -31.59 9.97 17.20
N ALA A 118 -30.32 10.17 16.88
CA ALA A 118 -29.65 9.49 15.78
C ALA A 118 -28.14 9.40 15.97
N ARG A 119 -27.52 8.49 15.21
CA ARG A 119 -26.07 8.35 15.16
C ARG A 119 -25.59 7.94 13.77
N PHE A 120 -24.37 8.32 13.42
CA PHE A 120 -23.64 7.79 12.27
C PHE A 120 -22.15 7.75 12.52
N GLU A 121 -21.47 6.90 11.76
CA GLU A 121 -20.02 6.81 11.74
C GLU A 121 -19.43 7.76 10.70
N VAL A 122 -18.31 8.38 11.05
CA VAL A 122 -17.48 9.17 10.15
C VAL A 122 -16.10 8.51 10.08
N ALA A 123 -15.74 7.98 8.91
CA ALA A 123 -14.40 7.52 8.62
C ALA A 123 -13.53 8.72 8.16
N ILE A 124 -12.34 8.87 8.73
CA ILE A 124 -11.40 9.94 8.44
C ILE A 124 -10.17 9.34 7.75
N ASN A 125 -9.90 9.79 6.52
CA ASN A 125 -8.75 9.36 5.74
C ASN A 125 -7.53 10.20 6.08
N ASN A 126 -6.40 9.54 6.37
CA ASN A 126 -5.10 10.20 6.46
C ASN A 126 -4.50 10.37 5.05
N THR A 127 -4.81 11.50 4.41
CA THR A 127 -4.34 11.78 3.04
C THR A 127 -2.86 12.17 3.00
N SER A 128 -2.31 12.72 4.08
CA SER A 128 -0.92 13.16 4.15
C SER A 128 0.08 11.99 4.10
N ALA A 129 -0.32 10.83 4.59
CA ALA A 129 0.48 9.60 4.53
C ALA A 129 0.43 8.89 3.17
N GLN A 130 -0.41 9.30 2.21
CA GLN A 130 -0.72 8.51 1.01
C GLN A 130 0.52 8.07 0.22
N ALA A 131 1.49 8.98 0.01
CA ALA A 131 2.72 8.65 -0.73
C ALA A 131 3.55 7.57 -0.01
N MET A 132 3.71 7.68 1.30
CA MET A 132 4.41 6.69 2.12
C MET A 132 3.69 5.33 2.09
N ILE A 133 2.36 5.33 2.18
CA ILE A 133 1.55 4.12 2.15
C ILE A 133 1.67 3.42 0.79
N THR A 134 1.57 4.18 -0.32
CA THR A 134 1.74 3.63 -1.66
C THR A 134 3.13 3.01 -1.87
N GLU A 135 4.19 3.62 -1.32
CA GLU A 135 5.53 3.02 -1.36
C GLU A 135 5.61 1.74 -0.51
N ALA A 136 5.08 1.77 0.72
CA ALA A 136 5.05 0.58 1.59
C ALA A 136 4.29 -0.59 0.94
N GLU A 137 3.13 -0.31 0.32
CA GLU A 137 2.38 -1.28 -0.47
C GLU A 137 3.20 -1.80 -1.66
N THR A 138 3.99 -0.95 -2.31
CA THR A 138 4.86 -1.39 -3.42
C THR A 138 5.94 -2.36 -2.93
N PHE A 139 6.57 -2.10 -1.79
CA PHE A 139 7.53 -3.02 -1.18
C PHE A 139 6.91 -4.38 -0.87
N THR A 140 5.73 -4.39 -0.24
CA THR A 140 5.05 -5.64 0.15
C THR A 140 4.55 -6.42 -1.06
N ASN A 141 3.95 -5.74 -2.04
CA ASN A 141 3.44 -6.36 -3.28
C ASN A 141 4.56 -6.89 -4.19
N LYS A 142 5.80 -6.39 -4.05
CA LYS A 142 6.94 -6.82 -4.85
C LYS A 142 7.92 -7.73 -4.08
N ARG A 143 7.55 -8.21 -2.89
CA ARG A 143 8.40 -9.02 -1.99
C ARG A 143 9.26 -10.05 -2.73
N ASP A 144 8.66 -10.98 -3.47
CA ASP A 144 9.40 -12.08 -4.13
C ASP A 144 10.40 -11.56 -5.16
N ARG A 145 10.05 -10.50 -5.88
CA ARG A 145 10.93 -9.88 -6.88
C ARG A 145 12.11 -9.15 -6.23
N LEU A 146 11.92 -8.59 -5.04
CA LEU A 146 12.98 -7.94 -4.26
C LEU A 146 13.92 -8.99 -3.67
N LEU A 147 13.39 -10.06 -3.07
CA LEU A 147 14.17 -11.15 -2.48
C LEU A 147 15.00 -11.94 -3.49
N THR A 148 14.53 -12.02 -4.73
CA THR A 148 15.26 -12.69 -5.82
C THR A 148 16.15 -11.74 -6.62
N LEU A 149 16.10 -10.42 -6.32
CA LEU A 149 16.66 -9.36 -7.14
C LEU A 149 16.37 -9.57 -8.63
N ALA A 150 15.10 -9.80 -8.98
CA ALA A 150 14.69 -10.31 -10.29
C ALA A 150 15.23 -9.48 -11.47
N GLU A 151 15.27 -8.15 -11.35
CA GLU A 151 15.84 -7.29 -12.40
C GLU A 151 17.35 -7.47 -12.55
N GLY A 152 18.06 -7.59 -11.43
CA GLY A 152 19.50 -7.84 -11.42
C GLY A 152 19.84 -9.21 -12.00
N LYS A 153 19.08 -10.25 -11.61
CA LYS A 153 19.23 -11.60 -12.16
C LYS A 153 18.97 -11.65 -13.66
N ALA A 154 17.89 -11.00 -14.13
CA ALA A 154 17.58 -10.97 -15.56
C ALA A 154 18.70 -10.30 -16.37
N TYR A 155 19.29 -9.21 -15.85
CA TYR A 155 20.43 -8.57 -16.49
C TYR A 155 21.69 -9.46 -16.48
N TYR A 156 21.97 -10.12 -15.35
CA TYR A 156 23.07 -11.07 -15.22
C TYR A 156 22.97 -12.19 -16.27
N ASP A 157 21.80 -12.82 -16.35
CA ASP A 157 21.52 -13.91 -17.28
C ASP A 157 21.62 -13.47 -18.73
N PHE A 158 21.04 -12.30 -19.06
CA PHE A 158 21.13 -11.74 -20.39
C PHE A 158 22.58 -11.52 -20.81
N THR A 159 23.38 -10.92 -19.93
CA THR A 159 24.76 -10.55 -20.27
C THR A 159 25.67 -11.78 -20.39
N THR A 160 25.51 -12.74 -19.49
CA THR A 160 26.27 -14.01 -19.54
C THR A 160 25.88 -14.85 -20.77
N ALA A 161 24.59 -14.94 -21.09
CA ALA A 161 24.11 -15.64 -22.28
C ALA A 161 24.62 -14.96 -23.56
N LYS A 162 24.59 -13.63 -23.61
CA LYS A 162 25.15 -12.88 -24.74
C LYS A 162 26.65 -13.14 -24.92
N ALA A 163 27.43 -13.08 -23.85
CA ALA A 163 28.87 -13.36 -23.90
C ALA A 163 29.17 -14.78 -24.39
N TYR A 164 28.36 -15.76 -24.00
CA TYR A 164 28.49 -17.12 -24.49
C TYR A 164 28.14 -17.23 -25.98
N MET A 165 27.05 -16.62 -26.42
CA MET A 165 26.65 -16.61 -27.84
C MET A 165 27.67 -15.92 -28.74
N ASP A 166 28.35 -14.89 -28.23
CA ASP A 166 29.43 -14.17 -28.92
C ASP A 166 30.78 -14.92 -28.87
N ALA A 167 30.82 -16.11 -28.24
CA ALA A 167 32.01 -16.91 -28.00
C ALA A 167 33.12 -16.19 -27.19
N THR A 168 32.76 -15.16 -26.42
CA THR A 168 33.66 -14.45 -25.50
C THR A 168 34.02 -15.33 -24.29
N ILE A 169 33.09 -16.17 -23.85
CA ILE A 169 33.28 -17.15 -22.77
C ILE A 169 32.98 -18.56 -23.28
N THR A 170 33.62 -19.55 -22.68
CA THR A 170 33.41 -20.98 -22.94
C THR A 170 32.11 -21.49 -22.32
N ALA A 171 31.65 -22.66 -22.76
CA ALA A 171 30.49 -23.32 -22.15
C ALA A 171 30.69 -23.62 -20.64
N SER A 172 31.93 -23.92 -20.24
CA SER A 172 32.25 -24.17 -18.83
C SER A 172 32.14 -22.89 -17.99
N GLU A 173 32.63 -21.76 -18.49
CA GLU A 173 32.53 -20.46 -17.82
C GLU A 173 31.07 -19.99 -17.75
N TYR A 174 30.29 -20.18 -18.82
CA TYR A 174 28.86 -19.88 -18.81
C TYR A 174 28.11 -20.70 -17.75
N GLN A 175 28.39 -22.01 -17.65
CA GLN A 175 27.78 -22.85 -16.63
C GLN A 175 28.16 -22.40 -15.21
N GLN A 176 29.44 -22.07 -14.99
CA GLN A 176 29.92 -21.58 -13.68
C GLN A 176 29.24 -20.26 -13.28
N LEU A 177 29.12 -19.31 -14.20
CA LEU A 177 28.43 -18.03 -13.95
C LEU A 177 26.95 -18.25 -13.67
N ARG A 178 26.26 -19.10 -14.44
CA ARG A 178 24.85 -19.41 -14.18
C ARG A 178 24.63 -20.02 -12.80
N ASP A 179 25.55 -20.86 -12.35
CA ASP A 179 25.47 -21.54 -11.06
C ASP A 179 25.98 -20.67 -9.89
N SER A 180 26.64 -19.52 -10.16
CA SER A 180 27.15 -18.61 -9.11
C SER A 180 26.06 -17.77 -8.47
N TRP A 181 24.96 -17.52 -9.20
CA TRP A 181 23.84 -16.75 -8.67
C TRP A 181 22.98 -17.59 -7.71
N ASP A 182 23.33 -17.55 -6.43
CA ASP A 182 22.54 -18.13 -5.34
C ASP A 182 22.34 -17.11 -4.21
N ILE A 183 21.31 -16.28 -4.41
CA ILE A 183 20.97 -15.20 -3.48
C ILE A 183 20.36 -15.72 -2.17
N SER A 184 19.76 -16.93 -2.19
CA SER A 184 19.04 -17.49 -1.05
C SER A 184 19.94 -17.83 0.14
N GLN A 185 21.22 -18.08 -0.13
CA GLN A 185 22.23 -18.39 0.89
C GLN A 185 22.85 -17.13 1.51
N GLN A 186 22.53 -15.94 1.00
CA GLN A 186 23.13 -14.69 1.49
C GLN A 186 22.46 -14.24 2.81
N PRO A 187 23.22 -13.81 3.83
CA PRO A 187 22.66 -13.27 5.07
C PRO A 187 21.73 -12.07 4.86
N SER A 188 21.93 -11.30 3.78
CA SER A 188 21.06 -10.17 3.43
C SER A 188 19.66 -10.60 2.98
N TYR A 189 19.50 -11.84 2.47
CA TYR A 189 18.20 -12.38 2.07
C TYR A 189 17.25 -12.48 3.26
N SER A 190 17.66 -13.16 4.33
CA SER A 190 16.83 -13.33 5.53
C SER A 190 16.58 -12.00 6.26
N THR A 191 17.54 -11.08 6.19
CA THR A 191 17.40 -9.72 6.73
C THR A 191 16.32 -8.92 5.98
N LEU A 192 16.35 -8.93 4.64
CA LEU A 192 15.33 -8.28 3.82
C LEU A 192 13.96 -8.95 4.00
N ASP A 193 13.91 -10.28 3.99
CA ASP A 193 12.68 -11.06 4.19
C ASP A 193 11.99 -10.69 5.52
N SER A 194 12.77 -10.59 6.59
CA SER A 194 12.29 -10.17 7.90
C SER A 194 11.77 -8.72 7.89
N ALA A 195 12.52 -7.79 7.30
CA ALA A 195 12.12 -6.39 7.20
C ALA A 195 10.81 -6.21 6.40
N LEU A 196 10.67 -6.93 5.28
CA LEU A 196 9.45 -6.93 4.47
C LEU A 196 8.25 -7.53 5.22
N THR A 197 8.46 -8.55 6.06
CA THR A 197 7.40 -9.10 6.92
C THR A 197 6.95 -8.08 7.96
N THR A 198 7.90 -7.42 8.63
CA THR A 198 7.59 -6.36 9.60
C THR A 198 6.83 -5.21 8.94
N LEU A 199 7.24 -4.78 7.75
CA LEU A 199 6.53 -3.76 6.98
C LEU A 199 5.11 -4.20 6.62
N ALA A 200 4.91 -5.43 6.12
CA ALA A 200 3.59 -5.95 5.79
C ALA A 200 2.65 -5.98 7.01
N ASN A 201 3.14 -6.47 8.15
CA ASN A 201 2.36 -6.52 9.39
C ASN A 201 2.02 -5.10 9.90
N THR A 202 3.00 -4.20 9.90
CA THR A 202 2.83 -2.81 10.36
C THR A 202 1.85 -2.05 9.46
N LEU A 203 1.90 -2.29 8.14
CA LEU A 203 0.96 -1.73 7.18
C LEU A 203 -0.47 -2.25 7.42
N ALA A 204 -0.63 -3.54 7.69
CA ALA A 204 -1.93 -4.12 8.04
C ALA A 204 -2.47 -3.54 9.36
N ASP A 205 -1.63 -3.37 10.37
CA ASP A 205 -2.02 -2.74 11.64
C ASP A 205 -2.40 -1.26 11.43
N TYR A 206 -1.69 -0.55 10.56
CA TYR A 206 -1.98 0.84 10.21
C TYR A 206 -3.35 0.99 9.54
N GLN A 207 -3.65 0.13 8.57
CA GLN A 207 -4.94 0.10 7.88
C GLN A 207 -6.11 -0.19 8.85
N ASN A 208 -5.84 -0.88 9.95
CA ASN A 208 -6.79 -1.14 11.03
C ASN A 208 -6.72 -0.11 12.18
N ALA A 209 -6.10 1.05 11.96
CA ALA A 209 -5.91 2.12 12.94
C ALA A 209 -5.10 1.75 14.20
N GLY A 210 -4.38 0.62 14.18
CA GLY A 210 -3.64 0.08 15.33
C GLY A 210 -2.32 0.79 15.60
N VAL A 211 -1.67 1.33 14.57
CA VAL A 211 -0.35 2.01 14.67
C VAL A 211 -0.34 3.34 13.93
N PRO A 212 0.49 4.32 14.34
CA PRO A 212 0.63 5.62 13.66
C PRO A 212 1.50 5.53 12.40
N ASP A 213 1.45 6.59 11.60
CA ASP A 213 2.33 6.87 10.47
C ASP A 213 3.80 6.63 10.80
N SER A 214 4.26 7.10 11.96
CA SER A 214 5.67 6.96 12.37
C SER A 214 6.14 5.50 12.45
N ASN A 215 5.23 4.56 12.75
CA ASN A 215 5.58 3.15 12.77
C ASN A 215 5.74 2.60 11.35
N VAL A 216 4.85 2.99 10.43
CA VAL A 216 4.96 2.62 9.01
C VAL A 216 6.23 3.21 8.41
N GLU A 217 6.52 4.49 8.68
CA GLU A 217 7.72 5.18 8.22
C GLU A 217 8.98 4.46 8.70
N HIS A 218 9.05 4.08 9.98
CA HIS A 218 10.18 3.35 10.54
C HIS A 218 10.34 1.95 9.92
N ALA A 219 9.24 1.23 9.72
CA ALA A 219 9.27 -0.09 9.09
C ALA A 219 9.69 0.00 7.61
N LEU A 220 9.23 1.03 6.90
CA LEU A 220 9.59 1.30 5.51
C LEU A 220 11.07 1.64 5.38
N GLU A 221 11.61 2.50 6.25
CA GLU A 221 13.04 2.83 6.25
C GLU A 221 13.92 1.61 6.56
N THR A 222 13.47 0.74 7.46
CA THR A 222 14.13 -0.54 7.74
C THR A 222 14.16 -1.43 6.49
N ALA A 223 13.03 -1.52 5.76
CA ALA A 223 12.95 -2.27 4.51
C ALA A 223 13.84 -1.68 3.40
N ARG A 224 13.89 -0.35 3.25
CA ARG A 224 14.80 0.34 2.31
C ARG A 224 16.26 0.03 2.60
N THR A 225 16.67 0.16 3.86
CA THR A 225 18.04 -0.13 4.29
C THR A 225 18.40 -1.60 4.06
N ALA A 226 17.49 -2.52 4.38
CA ALA A 226 17.69 -3.95 4.13
C ALA A 226 17.80 -4.25 2.63
N LEU A 227 16.96 -3.61 1.80
CA LEU A 227 16.99 -3.76 0.34
C LEU A 227 18.30 -3.25 -0.25
N ALA A 228 18.76 -2.07 0.13
CA ALA A 228 20.03 -1.51 -0.34
C ALA A 228 21.22 -2.43 0.01
N ASN A 229 21.22 -3.03 1.21
CA ASN A 229 22.25 -4.00 1.58
C ASN A 229 22.12 -5.33 0.81
N HIS A 230 20.90 -5.77 0.53
CA HIS A 230 20.64 -6.97 -0.26
C HIS A 230 21.06 -6.79 -1.72
N ASP A 231 20.81 -5.61 -2.29
CA ASP A 231 21.06 -5.29 -3.70
C ASP A 231 22.56 -5.26 -4.08
N ARG A 232 23.44 -5.03 -3.09
CA ARG A 232 24.91 -5.15 -3.26
C ARG A 232 25.36 -6.54 -3.71
N TYR A 233 24.55 -7.58 -3.47
CA TYR A 233 24.82 -8.91 -3.99
C TYR A 233 24.90 -8.91 -5.52
N ALA A 234 23.93 -8.27 -6.18
CA ALA A 234 23.92 -8.17 -7.64
C ALA A 234 25.14 -7.42 -8.18
N ASP A 235 25.58 -6.34 -7.51
CA ASP A 235 26.81 -5.63 -7.93
C ASP A 235 28.05 -6.53 -7.83
N THR A 236 28.12 -7.36 -6.79
CA THR A 236 29.22 -8.32 -6.60
C THR A 236 29.23 -9.35 -7.73
N GLU A 237 28.06 -9.91 -8.07
CA GLU A 237 27.92 -10.85 -9.19
C GLU A 237 28.23 -10.19 -10.54
N PHE A 238 27.79 -8.95 -10.77
CA PHE A 238 28.14 -8.20 -11.99
C PHE A 238 29.65 -7.97 -12.11
N GLN A 239 30.34 -7.65 -11.01
CA GLN A 239 31.78 -7.51 -10.99
C GLN A 239 32.50 -8.83 -11.27
N ALA A 240 32.04 -9.92 -10.66
CA ALA A 240 32.59 -11.25 -10.90
C ALA A 240 32.41 -11.66 -12.38
N ALA A 241 31.22 -11.50 -12.93
CA ALA A 241 30.96 -11.77 -14.35
C ALA A 241 31.81 -10.89 -15.28
N ASN A 242 31.99 -9.60 -14.95
CA ASN A 242 32.82 -8.70 -15.75
C ASN A 242 34.30 -9.13 -15.78
N SER A 243 34.82 -9.72 -14.70
CA SER A 243 36.19 -10.22 -14.67
C SER A 243 36.44 -11.39 -15.64
N VAL A 244 35.38 -12.10 -16.03
CA VAL A 244 35.41 -13.21 -16.99
C VAL A 244 35.06 -12.74 -18.41
N ILE A 245 34.04 -11.90 -18.56
CA ILE A 245 33.51 -11.46 -19.86
C ILE A 245 34.33 -10.30 -20.46
N GLY A 246 34.96 -9.47 -19.62
CA GLY A 246 35.81 -8.36 -20.04
C GLY A 246 35.12 -7.10 -20.58
N GLN A 247 33.78 -7.07 -20.70
CA GLN A 247 33.00 -5.91 -21.19
C GLN A 247 31.54 -5.87 -20.67
N THR A 248 31.32 -5.98 -19.37
CA THR A 248 30.02 -5.63 -18.76
C THR A 248 30.02 -4.11 -18.48
N PRO A 249 29.07 -3.31 -19.02
CA PRO A 249 28.99 -1.88 -18.71
C PRO A 249 28.83 -1.68 -17.19
N GLN A 250 29.89 -1.28 -16.50
CA GLN A 250 30.02 -1.57 -15.07
C GLN A 250 29.54 -0.47 -14.11
N GLN A 251 29.34 0.77 -14.56
CA GLN A 251 29.44 1.91 -13.62
C GLN A 251 28.16 2.67 -13.31
N SER A 252 27.00 2.30 -13.85
CA SER A 252 25.81 3.12 -13.62
C SER A 252 24.51 2.33 -13.46
N MET A 253 24.58 1.07 -13.05
CA MET A 253 23.34 0.29 -12.88
C MET A 253 22.49 0.76 -11.70
N GLY A 254 23.06 1.48 -10.73
CA GLY A 254 22.32 2.06 -9.60
C GLY A 254 21.81 1.00 -8.63
N ASP A 255 21.09 1.46 -7.60
CA ASP A 255 20.46 0.61 -6.59
C ASP A 255 18.97 0.43 -6.89
N VAL A 256 18.40 -0.71 -6.50
CA VAL A 256 16.93 -0.87 -6.50
C VAL A 256 16.32 0.18 -5.57
N SER A 257 15.56 1.11 -6.15
CA SER A 257 14.94 2.22 -5.43
C SER A 257 13.49 2.43 -5.89
N TYR A 258 12.71 3.10 -5.03
CA TYR A 258 11.33 3.44 -5.35
C TYR A 258 11.30 4.66 -6.27
N HIS A 259 10.61 4.51 -7.40
CA HIS A 259 10.42 5.58 -8.37
C HIS A 259 8.95 6.02 -8.35
N GLU A 260 8.68 7.11 -7.63
CA GLU A 260 7.34 7.64 -7.36
C GLU A 260 6.50 7.86 -8.64
N PRO A 261 6.99 8.47 -9.75
CA PRO A 261 6.17 8.70 -10.93
C PRO A 261 5.60 7.44 -11.59
N SER A 262 6.21 6.27 -11.34
CA SER A 262 5.74 4.98 -11.86
C SER A 262 5.35 3.99 -10.76
N GLU A 263 5.33 4.43 -9.50
CA GLU A 263 5.01 3.62 -8.31
C GLU A 263 5.67 2.24 -8.34
N SER A 264 6.98 2.21 -8.66
CA SER A 264 7.69 0.97 -8.93
C SER A 264 9.05 0.94 -8.27
N LEU A 265 9.43 -0.24 -7.77
CA LEU A 265 10.80 -0.54 -7.33
C LEU A 265 11.62 -1.04 -8.51
N SER A 266 12.75 -0.39 -8.78
CA SER A 266 13.64 -0.76 -9.86
C SER A 266 15.07 -0.32 -9.65
N ARG A 267 16.01 -1.11 -10.18
CA ARG A 267 17.41 -0.72 -10.37
C ARG A 267 17.58 0.21 -11.58
N PHE A 268 16.81 0.00 -12.66
CA PHE A 268 17.00 0.67 -13.94
C PHE A 268 16.10 1.89 -14.16
N VAL A 269 14.83 1.81 -13.76
CA VAL A 269 13.86 2.91 -13.90
C VAL A 269 14.01 3.86 -12.74
N GLY A 270 14.12 5.16 -13.03
CA GLY A 270 14.41 6.19 -12.03
C GLY A 270 15.91 6.50 -11.87
N ASN A 271 16.78 5.69 -12.47
CA ASN A 271 18.22 5.91 -12.43
C ASN A 271 18.65 6.97 -13.47
N PRO A 272 19.08 8.18 -13.05
CA PRO A 272 19.34 9.31 -13.95
C PRO A 272 20.54 9.11 -14.88
N SER A 273 21.33 8.05 -14.67
CA SER A 273 22.43 7.69 -15.57
C SER A 273 22.00 6.82 -16.75
N LEU A 274 20.79 6.24 -16.69
CA LEU A 274 20.26 5.34 -17.71
C LEU A 274 19.15 5.99 -18.55
N GLY A 275 18.62 7.13 -18.11
CA GLY A 275 17.51 7.78 -18.77
C GLY A 275 16.93 8.93 -17.96
N LYS A 276 15.71 9.32 -18.33
CA LYS A 276 15.00 10.43 -17.70
C LYS A 276 13.48 10.23 -17.70
N GLN A 277 12.83 10.84 -16.72
CA GLN A 277 11.37 10.93 -16.68
C GLN A 277 10.87 11.94 -17.72
N THR A 278 9.85 11.53 -18.49
CA THR A 278 9.13 12.39 -19.44
C THR A 278 7.63 12.41 -19.14
N ASN A 279 6.86 13.22 -19.86
CA ASN A 279 5.39 13.24 -19.76
C ASN A 279 4.74 11.91 -20.16
N ASN A 280 5.46 11.03 -20.87
CA ASN A 280 4.99 9.72 -21.31
C ASN A 280 5.55 8.57 -20.45
N GLY A 281 6.22 8.88 -19.34
CA GLY A 281 6.91 7.89 -18.49
C GLY A 281 8.43 7.97 -18.62
N TRP A 282 9.08 6.98 -18.00
CA TRP A 282 10.53 6.82 -18.05
C TRP A 282 11.00 6.47 -19.47
N VAL A 283 12.03 7.15 -19.94
CA VAL A 283 12.66 6.91 -21.25
C VAL A 283 14.14 6.68 -21.04
N PHE A 284 14.65 5.56 -21.53
CA PHE A 284 16.07 5.23 -21.51
C PHE A 284 16.85 6.06 -22.52
N ASP A 285 18.10 6.41 -22.18
CA ASP A 285 19.00 7.11 -23.08
C ASP A 285 19.48 6.19 -24.22
N GLN A 286 19.97 6.80 -25.30
CA GLN A 286 20.47 6.06 -26.47
C GLN A 286 21.61 5.10 -26.06
N GLY A 287 21.54 3.84 -26.51
CA GLY A 287 22.49 2.78 -26.14
C GLY A 287 22.16 2.06 -24.82
N GLN A 288 21.03 2.40 -24.21
CA GLN A 288 20.51 1.77 -22.98
C GLN A 288 19.22 0.97 -23.22
N GLU A 289 18.85 0.72 -24.48
CA GLU A 289 17.58 0.09 -24.88
C GLU A 289 17.45 -1.36 -24.35
N GLN A 290 18.57 -2.05 -24.09
CA GLN A 290 18.57 -3.36 -23.44
C GLN A 290 17.89 -3.34 -22.06
N PHE A 291 17.97 -2.22 -21.33
CA PHE A 291 17.34 -2.07 -20.03
C PHE A 291 15.83 -1.83 -20.15
N GLU A 292 15.35 -1.33 -21.29
CA GLU A 292 13.91 -1.24 -21.57
C GLU A 292 13.29 -2.63 -21.71
N MET A 293 13.97 -3.55 -22.41
CA MET A 293 13.52 -4.94 -22.51
C MET A 293 13.50 -5.63 -21.14
N LEU A 294 14.56 -5.45 -20.33
CA LEU A 294 14.67 -6.05 -19.00
C LEU A 294 13.65 -5.44 -18.02
N ALA A 295 13.38 -4.14 -18.11
CA ALA A 295 12.30 -3.48 -17.39
C ALA A 295 10.92 -3.87 -17.95
N GLY A 296 10.79 -4.28 -19.21
CA GLY A 296 9.56 -4.79 -19.80
C GLY A 296 9.20 -6.20 -19.32
N MET A 297 10.20 -7.04 -19.03
CA MET A 297 10.01 -8.38 -18.44
C MET A 297 9.38 -8.34 -17.03
N ARG A 298 9.17 -7.14 -16.45
CA ARG A 298 8.42 -6.86 -15.21
C ARG A 298 7.01 -7.48 -15.14
N SER A 299 6.37 -7.77 -16.27
CA SER A 299 5.00 -8.28 -16.32
C SER A 299 4.88 -9.81 -16.46
N GLU A 300 5.95 -10.53 -16.82
CA GLU A 300 5.82 -11.92 -17.32
C GLU A 300 6.82 -12.94 -16.73
N ALA A 301 7.73 -12.52 -15.83
CA ALA A 301 8.81 -13.38 -15.35
C ALA A 301 8.39 -14.63 -14.53
N GLN A 302 7.08 -14.88 -14.30
CA GLN A 302 6.60 -16.16 -13.78
C GLN A 302 6.66 -17.31 -14.83
N CYS A 303 6.90 -17.02 -16.11
CA CYS A 303 6.76 -18.00 -17.18
C CYS A 303 8.08 -18.68 -17.64
N TYR A 304 9.25 -18.27 -17.14
CA TYR A 304 10.54 -18.79 -17.62
C TYR A 304 11.27 -19.75 -16.67
N VAL A 305 10.59 -20.25 -15.63
CA VAL A 305 11.04 -21.45 -14.90
C VAL A 305 10.70 -22.68 -15.75
N GLY A 306 11.33 -22.78 -16.92
CA GLY A 306 11.35 -23.99 -17.71
C GLY A 306 12.23 -25.00 -16.99
N GLU A 307 11.62 -26.09 -16.51
CA GLU A 307 12.31 -27.26 -16.01
C GLU A 307 13.48 -27.62 -16.95
N ALA A 308 14.70 -27.56 -16.42
CA ALA A 308 15.83 -28.16 -17.09
C ALA A 308 15.58 -29.67 -17.18
N LYS A 309 15.41 -30.19 -18.40
CA LYS A 309 15.58 -31.62 -18.72
C LYS A 309 17.00 -31.86 -19.20
#